data_AF-A0A0F9DYR0-F1
#
_entry.id   AF-A0A0F9DYR0-F1
#
_cell.length_a   1.000
_cell.length_b   1.000
_cell.length_c   1.000
_cell.angle_alpha   90.00
_cell.angle_beta   90.00
_cell.angle_gamma   90.00
#
_symmetry.space_group_name_H-M   'P 1'
#
loop_
_entity.id
_entity.type
_entity.pdbx_description
1 polymer ?
#
loop_
_entity_poly.entity_id
_entity_poly.type
_entity_poly.pdbx_seq_one_letter_code
_entity_poly.pdbx_strand_id
1 'polypeptide(L)' 'MAHEEPKQNQLSATDRIKQYRRFNILALDGGGIRGTIEAVILERLDKEFPNLMRDTDLIVGTSTGGIQALGLAAGYEP' A
#
# COMPACT_ATOMS: atom_id res chain seq x y z
N MET A 1 -24.10 39.74 -27.05
CA MET A 1 -22.87 39.15 -26.48
C MET A 1 -23.34 37.91 -25.71
N ALA A 2 -23.33 36.75 -26.37
CA ALA A 2 -23.84 35.52 -25.79
C ALA A 2 -22.86 35.06 -24.69
N HIS A 3 -23.36 34.95 -23.47
CA HIS A 3 -22.66 34.26 -22.40
C HIS A 3 -22.63 32.77 -22.76
N GLU A 4 -21.48 32.28 -23.21
CA GLU A 4 -21.25 30.83 -23.30
C GLU A 4 -21.14 30.27 -21.89
N GLU A 5 -22.05 29.38 -21.52
CA GLU A 5 -21.93 28.59 -20.30
C GLU A 5 -20.66 27.72 -20.35
N PRO A 6 -19.90 27.60 -19.25
CA PRO A 6 -18.79 26.67 -19.18
C PRO A 6 -19.34 25.24 -19.26
N LYS A 7 -19.01 24.53 -20.34
CA LYS A 7 -19.31 23.10 -20.51
C LYS A 7 -18.73 22.33 -19.33
N GLN A 8 -19.59 21.93 -18.41
CA GLN A 8 -19.26 21.00 -17.33
C GLN A 8 -18.80 19.69 -17.96
N ASN A 9 -17.50 19.43 -17.84
CA ASN A 9 -16.85 18.23 -18.33
C ASN A 9 -17.41 17.02 -17.56
N GLN A 10 -18.41 16.33 -18.13
CA GLN A 10 -19.01 15.13 -17.56
C GLN A 10 -18.05 13.95 -17.72
N LEU A 11 -17.02 13.91 -16.87
CA LEU A 11 -16.22 12.70 -16.69
C LEU A 11 -17.15 11.58 -16.22
N SER A 12 -17.10 10.43 -16.88
CA SER A 12 -17.87 9.26 -16.46
C SER A 12 -17.45 8.85 -15.05
N ALA A 13 -18.35 8.21 -14.29
CA ALA A 13 -18.02 7.76 -12.92
C ALA A 13 -16.78 6.85 -12.88
N THR A 14 -16.54 6.09 -13.95
CA THR A 14 -15.34 5.26 -14.14
C THR A 14 -14.07 6.08 -14.38
N ASP A 15 -14.16 7.25 -15.02
CA ASP A 15 -13.02 8.15 -15.23
C ASP A 15 -12.58 8.86 -13.93
N ARG A 16 -13.53 9.12 -13.02
CA ARG A 16 -13.21 9.63 -11.68
C ARG A 16 -12.47 8.61 -10.82
N ILE A 17 -12.81 7.33 -10.94
CA ILE A 17 -12.09 6.24 -10.25
C ILE A 17 -10.68 6.06 -10.83
N LYS A 18 -10.48 6.27 -12.14
CA LYS A 18 -9.15 6.29 -12.76
C LYS A 18 -8.23 7.42 -12.28
N GLN A 19 -8.79 8.50 -11.73
CA GLN A 19 -8.00 9.67 -11.33
C GLN A 19 -7.20 9.45 -10.05
N TYR A 20 -7.62 8.51 -9.19
CA TYR A 20 -6.90 8.20 -7.96
C TYR A 20 -6.03 6.96 -8.16
N ARG A 21 -4.71 7.11 -7.95
CA ARG A 21 -3.78 5.97 -7.87
C ARG A 21 -4.28 5.03 -6.75
N ARG A 22 -4.25 3.72 -7.00
CA ARG A 22 -4.50 2.70 -5.95
C ARG A 22 -3.56 2.95 -4.77
N PHE A 23 -4.11 3.01 -3.56
CA PHE A 23 -3.34 3.15 -2.33
C PHE A 23 -3.15 1.76 -1.71
N ASN A 24 -1.92 1.24 -1.72
CA ASN A 24 -1.62 -0.11 -1.29
C ASN A 24 -1.13 -0.12 0.18
N ILE A 25 -1.73 -0.98 0.99
CA ILE A 25 -1.42 -1.10 2.41
C ILE A 25 -0.86 -2.49 2.69
N LEU A 26 0.34 -2.56 3.26
CA LEU A 26 0.91 -3.79 3.82
C LEU A 26 0.56 -3.86 5.31
N ALA A 27 -0.22 -4.85 5.71
CA ALA A 27 -0.64 -5.05 7.09
C ALA A 27 0.02 -6.30 7.68
N LEU A 28 0.72 -6.13 8.81
CA LEU A 28 1.43 -7.19 9.52
C LEU A 28 0.76 -7.49 10.86
N ASP A 29 0.43 -8.75 11.11
CA ASP A 29 -0.33 -9.17 12.27
C ASP A 29 0.55 -9.33 13.53
N GLY A 30 -0.09 -9.29 14.70
CA GLY A 30 0.55 -9.70 15.94
C GLY A 30 0.69 -11.22 16.00
N GLY A 31 1.80 -11.72 16.56
CA GLY A 31 1.99 -13.17 16.65
C GLY A 31 2.98 -13.63 17.73
N GLY A 32 3.61 -12.71 18.46
CA GLY A 32 4.74 -13.02 19.31
C GLY A 32 5.85 -13.68 18.49
N ILE A 33 6.39 -14.79 18.97
CA ILE A 33 7.44 -15.53 18.26
C ILE A 33 7.00 -16.02 16.86
N ARG A 34 5.69 -16.23 16.64
CA ARG A 34 5.16 -16.68 15.33
C ARG A 34 5.22 -15.59 14.26
N GLY A 35 5.50 -14.33 14.62
CA GLY A 35 5.80 -13.28 13.64
C GLY A 35 7.01 -13.64 12.75
N THR A 36 7.88 -14.56 13.18
CA THR A 36 8.94 -15.11 12.31
C THR A 36 8.41 -15.81 11.07
N ILE A 37 7.24 -16.45 11.14
CA ILE A 37 6.59 -17.07 9.97
C ILE A 37 6.13 -15.98 9.00
N GLU A 38 5.52 -14.91 9.51
CA GLU A 38 5.10 -13.75 8.72
C GLU A 38 6.30 -13.09 8.01
N ALA A 39 7.42 -12.91 8.72
CA ALA A 39 8.66 -12.37 8.11
C ALA A 39 9.17 -13.26 6.96
N VAL A 40 9.21 -14.59 7.14
CA VAL A 40 9.62 -15.52 6.07
C VAL A 40 8.66 -15.50 4.88
N ILE A 41 7.35 -15.33 5.13
CA ILE A 41 6.37 -15.18 4.05
C ILE A 41 6.61 -13.86 3.30
N LEU A 42 6.83 -12.76 4.02
CA LEU A 42 7.09 -11.46 3.42
C LEU A 42 8.38 -11.47 2.58
N GLU A 43 9.47 -12.07 3.08
CA GLU A 43 10.71 -12.25 2.32
C GLU A 43 10.48 -13.02 1.00
N ARG A 44 9.66 -14.08 1.04
CA ARG A 44 9.33 -14.85 -0.18
C ARG A 44 8.46 -14.05 -1.13
N LEU A 45 7.51 -13.26 -0.61
CA LEU A 45 6.66 -12.40 -1.43
C LEU A 45 7.48 -11.30 -2.10
N ASP A 46 8.41 -10.67 -1.39
CA ASP A 46 9.25 -9.62 -1.97
C ASP A 46 10.18 -10.16 -3.07
N LYS A 47 10.72 -11.38 -2.90
CA LYS A 47 11.49 -12.07 -3.95
C LYS A 47 10.67 -12.38 -5.21
N GLU A 48 9.42 -12.79 -5.05
CA GLU A 48 8.52 -13.10 -6.18
C GLU A 48 7.96 -11.82 -6.83
N PHE A 49 7.76 -10.77 -6.03
CA PHE A 49 7.21 -9.48 -6.45
C PHE A 49 8.18 -8.35 -6.07
N PRO A 50 9.25 -8.10 -6.84
CA PRO A 50 10.32 -7.16 -6.48
C PRO A 50 9.91 -5.69 -6.32
N ASN A 51 8.67 -5.35 -6.72
CA ASN A 51 8.11 -4.01 -6.54
C ASN A 51 7.16 -3.94 -5.33
N LEU A 52 6.96 -5.02 -4.56
CA LEU A 52 6.00 -5.08 -3.46
C LEU A 52 6.23 -3.96 -2.45
N MET A 53 7.46 -3.83 -1.97
CA MET A 53 7.82 -2.78 -1.02
C MET A 53 7.75 -1.38 -1.65
N ARG A 54 8.16 -1.24 -2.92
CA ARG A 54 8.13 0.02 -3.66
C ARG A 54 6.70 0.52 -3.94
N ASP A 55 5.78 -0.39 -4.19
CA ASP A 55 4.39 -0.10 -4.51
C ASP A 55 3.51 0.01 -3.26
N THR A 56 4.06 -0.28 -2.07
CA THR A 56 3.38 -0.12 -0.79
C THR A 56 3.42 1.34 -0.33
N ASP A 57 2.27 1.95 -0.16
CA ASP A 57 2.15 3.35 0.26
C ASP A 57 2.10 3.51 1.78
N LEU A 58 1.69 2.45 2.50
CA LEU A 58 1.58 2.42 3.95
C LEU A 58 1.87 1.04 4.50
N ILE A 59 2.73 0.98 5.53
CA ILE A 59 2.97 -0.23 6.32
C ILE A 59 2.33 -0.04 7.70
N VAL A 60 1.53 -1.00 8.11
CA VAL A 60 0.91 -1.03 9.44
C VAL A 60 1.17 -2.37 10.11
N GLY A 61 1.19 -2.39 11.44
CA GLY A 61 1.20 -3.65 12.17
C GLY A 61 0.88 -3.51 13.64
N THR A 62 0.53 -4.62 14.29
CA THR A 62 0.22 -4.66 15.72
C THR A 62 1.15 -5.61 16.46
N SER A 63 1.51 -5.28 17.71
CA SER A 63 2.44 -6.10 18.51
C SER A 63 3.74 -6.41 17.73
N THR A 64 4.10 -7.69 17.53
CA THR A 64 5.26 -8.09 16.72
C THR A 64 5.23 -7.57 15.29
N GLY A 65 4.07 -7.58 14.61
CA GLY A 65 3.93 -6.99 13.28
C GLY A 65 4.17 -5.48 13.29
N GLY A 66 3.91 -4.80 14.41
CA GLY A 66 4.27 -3.38 14.59
C GLY A 66 5.78 -3.16 14.66
N ILE A 67 6.53 -4.07 15.31
CA ILE A 67 8.00 -4.03 15.32
C ILE A 67 8.55 -4.27 13.91
N GLN A 68 7.99 -5.25 13.18
CA GLN A 68 8.37 -5.51 11.79
C GLN A 68 8.07 -4.29 10.90
N ALA A 69 6.89 -3.69 11.03
CA ALA A 69 6.50 -2.48 10.31
C ALA A 69 7.49 -1.33 10.55
N LEU A 70 7.95 -1.14 11.79
CA LEU A 70 8.98 -0.15 12.12
C LEU A 70 10.34 -0.48 11.48
N GLY A 71 10.74 -1.76 11.45
CA GLY A 71 11.95 -2.20 10.76
C GLY A 71 11.90 -1.87 9.27
N LEU A 72 10.82 -2.25 8.59
CA LEU A 72 10.63 -1.95 7.17
C LEU A 72 10.60 -0.45 6.90
N ALA A 73 9.89 0.33 7.74
CA ALA A 73 9.86 1.78 7.62
C ALA A 73 11.22 2.46 7.87
N ALA A 74 12.11 1.81 8.64
CA ALA A 74 13.48 2.27 8.86
C ALA A 74 14.44 1.90 7.73
N GLY A 75 13.97 1.22 6.68
CA GLY A 75 14.77 0.83 5.52
C GLY A 75 15.46 -0.54 5.67
N TYR A 76 15.02 -1.38 6.60
CA TYR A 76 15.39 -2.79 6.58
C TYR A 76 14.54 -3.52 5.54
N GLU A 77 15.17 -4.43 4.81
CA GLU A 77 14.45 -5.29 3.85
C GLU A 77 13.86 -6.52 4.56
N PRO A 78 12.75 -7.08 4.05
CA PRO A 78 12.17 -8.33 4.54
C PRO A 78 13.12 -9.54 4.57
#